data_AF-A0A3E0HD52-F1
#
_entry.id   AF-A0A3E0HD52-F1
#
_cell.length_a   1.000
_cell.length_b   1.000
_cell.length_c   1.000
_cell.angle_alpha   90.00
_cell.angle_beta   90.00
_cell.angle_gamma   90.00
#
_symmetry.space_group_name_H-M   'P 1'
#
loop_
_entity.id
_entity.type
_entity.pdbx_description
1 polymer ?
#
loop_
_entity_poly.entity_id
_entity_poly.type
_entity_poly.pdbx_seq_one_letter_code
_entity_poly.pdbx_strand_id
1 'polypeptide(L)'
;MISLATVSDVQARSPQPLDDQQQARAAVLLADASAIVQAKVPDMPQPPPDTAVGVVATAVLRALATPADGLTNESVGEVSRTSAHPGGGLYFTDDELELLRPVHPGPGGAFSIWTV
;
A
#
# COMPACT_ATOMS: atom_id res chain seq x y z
N MET A 1 -12.92 -8.50 -11.58
CA MET A 1 -12.39 -8.39 -10.21
C MET A 1 -12.70 -7.00 -9.71
N ILE A 2 -13.15 -6.85 -8.45
CA ILE A 2 -13.45 -5.55 -7.84
C ILE A 2 -12.19 -5.11 -7.10
N SER A 3 -11.68 -3.92 -7.39
CA SER A 3 -10.55 -3.34 -6.67
C SER A 3 -11.00 -2.84 -5.30
N LEU A 4 -10.18 -3.09 -4.26
CA LEU A 4 -10.45 -2.64 -2.89
C LEU A 4 -10.26 -1.14 -2.70
N ALA A 5 -9.59 -0.47 -3.64
CA ALA A 5 -9.41 0.97 -3.68
C ALA A 5 -9.44 1.47 -5.13
N THR A 6 -9.64 2.77 -5.33
CA THR A 6 -9.70 3.42 -6.63
C THR A 6 -8.47 4.29 -6.92
N VAL A 7 -8.29 4.70 -8.18
CA VAL A 7 -7.24 5.69 -8.53
C VAL A 7 -7.46 7.02 -7.79
N SER A 8 -8.72 7.40 -7.54
CA SER A 8 -9.05 8.60 -6.76
C SER A 8 -8.58 8.48 -5.31
N ASP A 9 -8.62 7.28 -4.72
CA ASP A 9 -8.13 7.04 -3.36
C ASP A 9 -6.61 7.20 -3.27
N VAL A 10 -5.90 6.74 -4.30
CA VAL A 10 -4.44 6.91 -4.44
C VAL A 10 -4.12 8.39 -4.64
N GLN A 11 -4.84 9.08 -5.53
CA GLN A 11 -4.66 10.50 -5.81
C GLN A 11 -4.88 11.37 -4.56
N ALA A 12 -5.93 11.08 -3.77
CA ALA A 12 -6.23 11.83 -2.55
C ALA A 12 -5.18 11.67 -1.45
N ARG A 13 -4.37 10.60 -1.50
CA ARG A 13 -3.30 10.29 -0.55
C ARG A 13 -1.90 10.60 -1.08
N SER A 14 -1.80 10.93 -2.37
CA SER A 14 -0.54 11.31 -3.00
C SER A 14 -0.17 12.75 -2.59
N PRO A 15 1.09 13.02 -2.23
CA PRO A 15 1.55 14.38 -1.94
C PRO A 15 1.58 15.27 -3.20
N GLN A 16 1.58 14.68 -4.39
CA GLN A 16 1.55 15.39 -5.67
C GLN A 16 0.45 14.85 -6.60
N PRO A 17 -0.08 15.67 -7.52
CA PRO A 17 -0.95 15.20 -8.59
C PRO A 17 -0.29 14.06 -9.38
N LEU A 18 -1.03 12.98 -9.62
CA LEU A 18 -0.57 11.89 -10.47
C LEU A 18 -0.79 12.28 -11.93
N ASP A 19 0.26 12.15 -12.74
CA ASP A 19 0.14 12.29 -14.19
C ASP A 19 -0.61 11.10 -14.82
N ASP A 20 -0.96 11.21 -16.10
CA ASP A 20 -1.74 10.18 -16.81
C ASP A 20 -1.05 8.80 -16.82
N GLN A 21 0.29 8.76 -16.89
CA GLN A 21 1.05 7.52 -16.88
C GLN A 21 1.01 6.87 -15.48
N GLN A 22 1.16 7.69 -14.43
CA GLN A 22 1.05 7.26 -13.04
C GLN A 22 -0.36 6.78 -12.71
N GLN A 23 -1.39 7.45 -13.21
CA GLN A 23 -2.78 7.02 -13.05
C GLN A 23 -3.04 5.66 -13.74
N ALA A 24 -2.56 5.47 -14.96
CA ALA A 24 -2.66 4.21 -15.67
C ALA A 24 -1.92 3.07 -14.93
N ARG A 25 -0.71 3.34 -14.42
CA ARG A 25 0.06 2.39 -13.62
C ARG A 25 -0.63 2.08 -12.29
N ALA A 26 -1.21 3.08 -11.63
CA ALA A 26 -1.97 2.91 -10.38
C ALA A 26 -3.16 1.97 -10.58
N ALA A 27 -3.90 2.10 -11.69
CA ALA A 27 -5.03 1.24 -11.99
C ALA A 27 -4.65 -0.25 -12.08
N VAL A 28 -3.52 -0.56 -12.72
CA VAL A 28 -2.98 -1.94 -12.79
C VAL A 28 -2.55 -2.42 -11.41
N LEU A 29 -1.75 -1.62 -10.70
CA LEU A 29 -1.26 -1.97 -9.36
C LEU A 29 -2.39 -2.18 -8.36
N LEU A 30 -3.50 -1.44 -8.46
CA LEU A 30 -4.68 -1.60 -7.62
C LEU A 30 -5.37 -2.96 -7.85
N ALA A 31 -5.42 -3.42 -9.09
CA ALA A 31 -5.98 -4.73 -9.41
C ALA A 31 -5.11 -5.85 -8.83
N ASP A 32 -3.79 -5.76 -9.03
CA ASP A 32 -2.82 -6.73 -8.50
C ASP A 32 -2.82 -6.74 -6.97
N ALA A 33 -2.82 -5.56 -6.34
CA ALA A 33 -2.89 -5.38 -4.90
C ALA A 33 -4.13 -6.04 -4.31
N SER A 34 -5.28 -5.82 -4.95
CA SER A 34 -6.55 -6.40 -4.50
C SER A 34 -6.52 -7.93 -4.61
N ALA A 35 -5.94 -8.48 -5.67
CA ALA A 35 -5.78 -9.92 -5.84
C ALA A 35 -4.82 -10.54 -4.81
N ILE A 36 -3.68 -9.89 -4.53
CA ILE A 36 -2.74 -10.32 -3.50
C ILE A 36 -3.41 -10.33 -2.12
N VAL A 37 -4.12 -9.27 -1.77
CA VAL A 37 -4.82 -9.15 -0.49
C VAL A 37 -5.87 -10.25 -0.34
N GLN A 38 -6.68 -10.50 -1.37
CA GLN A 38 -7.67 -11.58 -1.35
C GLN A 38 -7.03 -12.97 -1.21
N ALA A 39 -5.86 -13.18 -1.82
CA ALA A 39 -5.12 -14.44 -1.71
C ALA A 39 -4.44 -14.63 -0.33
N LYS A 40 -4.00 -13.53 0.30
CA LYS A 40 -3.27 -13.55 1.59
C LYS A 40 -4.18 -13.46 2.81
N VAL A 41 -5.39 -12.93 2.64
CA VAL A 41 -6.39 -12.76 3.70
C VAL A 41 -7.70 -13.40 3.22
N PRO A 42 -7.77 -14.74 3.12
CA PRO A 42 -8.94 -15.45 2.59
C PRO A 42 -10.20 -15.27 3.46
N ASP A 43 -10.01 -14.92 4.72
CA ASP A 43 -11.00 -14.74 5.78
C ASP A 43 -11.32 -13.27 6.08
N MET A 44 -10.99 -12.37 5.13
CA MET A 44 -11.34 -10.95 5.21
C MET A 44 -12.87 -10.75 5.30
N PRO A 45 -13.36 -9.88 6.20
CA PRO A 45 -14.79 -9.65 6.37
C PRO A 45 -15.44 -9.07 5.10
N GLN A 46 -16.75 -9.31 4.95
CA GLN A 46 -17.58 -8.78 3.86
C GLN A 46 -18.75 -7.97 4.46
N PRO A 47 -18.83 -6.64 4.19
CA PRO A 47 -17.94 -5.86 3.34
C PRO A 47 -16.50 -5.76 3.90
N PRO A 48 -15.49 -5.50 3.04
CA PRO A 48 -14.12 -5.26 3.48
C PRO A 48 -14.04 -4.16 4.54
N PRO A 49 -13.06 -4.22 5.46
CA PRO A 49 -12.92 -3.20 6.48
C PRO A 49 -12.49 -1.86 5.86
N ASP A 50 -12.86 -0.74 6.48
CA ASP A 50 -12.51 0.61 6.00
C ASP A 50 -10.99 0.83 5.87
N THR A 51 -10.20 0.07 6.63
CA THR A 51 -8.73 0.05 6.57
C THR A 51 -8.19 -0.49 5.23
N ALA A 52 -8.96 -1.30 4.51
CA ALA A 52 -8.55 -1.91 3.23
C ALA A 52 -8.16 -0.87 2.19
N VAL A 53 -8.91 0.23 2.09
CA VAL A 53 -8.62 1.32 1.15
C VAL A 53 -7.26 1.94 1.47
N GLY A 54 -7.00 2.22 2.75
CA GLY A 54 -5.75 2.82 3.20
C GLY A 54 -4.53 1.93 2.97
N VAL A 55 -4.66 0.64 3.30
CA VAL A 55 -3.59 -0.36 3.11
C VAL A 55 -3.25 -0.50 1.62
N VAL A 56 -4.26 -0.70 0.77
CA VAL A 56 -4.05 -0.89 -0.67
C VAL A 56 -3.51 0.37 -1.32
N ALA A 57 -4.06 1.56 -1.03
CA ALA A 57 -3.58 2.81 -1.59
C ALA A 57 -2.14 3.12 -1.16
N THR A 58 -1.77 2.83 0.08
CA THR A 58 -0.40 3.03 0.59
C THR A 58 0.59 2.09 -0.11
N ALA A 59 0.24 0.82 -0.27
CA ALA A 59 1.07 -0.14 -1.01
C ALA A 59 1.30 0.30 -2.46
N VAL A 60 0.26 0.80 -3.13
CA VAL A 60 0.37 1.34 -4.50
C VAL A 60 1.23 2.61 -4.54
N LEU A 61 1.08 3.54 -3.61
CA LEU A 61 1.93 4.75 -3.54
C LEU A 61 3.41 4.39 -3.37
N ARG A 62 3.73 3.39 -2.52
CA ARG A 62 5.11 2.90 -2.39
C ARG A 62 5.64 2.31 -3.69
N ALA A 63 4.83 1.52 -4.39
CA ALA A 63 5.20 0.93 -5.67
C ALA A 63 5.37 2.00 -6.77
N LEU A 64 4.57 3.07 -6.75
CA LEU A 64 4.68 4.20 -7.67
C LEU A 64 5.95 5.03 -7.41
N ALA A 65 6.27 5.27 -6.13
CA ALA A 65 7.45 6.03 -5.72
C ALA A 65 8.77 5.30 -5.97
N THR A 66 8.73 3.98 -6.21
CA THR A 66 9.94 3.22 -6.49
C THR A 66 10.24 3.20 -7.99
N PRO A 67 11.49 3.53 -8.42
CA PRO A 67 11.90 3.43 -9.82
C PRO A 67 11.72 2.01 -10.35
N ALA A 68 11.26 1.86 -11.60
CA ALA A 68 11.01 0.56 -12.24
C ALA A 68 12.28 -0.30 -12.35
N ASP A 69 13.43 0.36 -12.32
CA ASP A 69 14.78 -0.15 -12.44
C ASP A 69 15.22 -0.95 -11.21
N GLY A 70 14.49 -0.86 -10.09
CA GLY A 70 14.88 -1.48 -8.82
C GLY A 70 16.24 -1.01 -8.31
N LEU A 71 16.74 0.13 -8.81
CA LEU A 71 18.04 0.68 -8.43
C LEU A 71 18.03 1.05 -6.95
N THR A 72 18.69 0.22 -6.17
CA THR A 72 18.74 0.19 -4.70
C THR A 72 19.67 1.23 -4.08
N ASN A 73 20.28 2.13 -4.87
CA ASN A 73 21.24 3.08 -4.32
C ASN A 73 21.44 4.28 -5.25
N GLU A 74 21.00 5.46 -4.81
CA GLU A 74 21.52 6.73 -5.32
C GLU A 74 22.08 7.49 -4.11
N SER A 75 23.40 7.42 -3.93
CA SER A 75 24.10 8.18 -2.89
C SER A 75 24.26 9.62 -3.39
N VAL A 76 23.35 10.52 -3.00
CA VAL A 76 23.53 11.97 -3.17
C VAL A 76 24.02 12.54 -1.83
N GLY A 77 25.33 12.48 -1.60
CA GLY A 77 25.97 12.98 -0.37
C GLY A 77 25.79 12.07 0.86
N GLU A 78 25.69 12.66 2.06
CA GLU A 78 25.64 11.96 3.36
C GLU A 78 24.28 11.32 3.71
N VAL A 79 23.23 11.51 2.91
CA VAL A 79 21.89 11.00 3.21
C VAL A 79 21.64 9.69 2.46
N SER A 80 21.71 8.57 3.17
CA SER A 80 21.31 7.25 2.63
C SER A 80 19.82 7.02 2.90
N ARG A 81 19.03 6.83 1.84
CA ARG A 81 17.64 6.35 1.93
C ARG A 81 17.60 4.90 1.46
N THR A 82 17.52 3.97 2.39
CA THR A 82 17.34 2.54 2.07
C THR A 82 15.84 2.24 2.00
N SER A 83 15.36 1.82 0.83
CA SER A 83 14.00 1.26 0.72
C SER A 83 13.91 -0.05 1.52
N ALA A 84 12.82 -0.24 2.25
CA ALA A 84 12.65 -1.36 3.19
C ALA A 84 12.58 -2.75 2.52
N HIS A 85 12.46 -2.84 1.18
CA HIS A 85 12.40 -4.10 0.46
C HIS A 85 13.22 -4.07 -0.85
N PRO A 86 14.16 -5.01 -1.07
CA PRO A 86 14.90 -5.10 -2.33
C PRO A 86 13.96 -5.51 -3.47
N GLY A 87 13.95 -4.75 -4.57
CA GLY A 87 13.18 -5.05 -5.78
C GLY A 87 12.05 -4.09 -6.13
N GLY A 88 11.78 -3.07 -5.30
CA GLY A 88 10.94 -1.92 -5.69
C GLY A 88 9.53 -2.22 -6.21
N GLY A 89 8.96 -3.35 -5.77
CA GLY A 89 7.68 -3.85 -6.23
C GLY A 89 6.52 -3.52 -5.28
N LEU A 90 5.34 -3.99 -5.66
CA LEU A 90 4.17 -4.00 -4.81
C LEU A 90 4.36 -5.01 -3.67
N TYR A 91 4.30 -4.54 -2.43
CA TYR A 91 4.41 -5.39 -1.24
C TYR A 91 3.47 -4.89 -0.13
N PHE A 92 3.16 -5.80 0.79
CA PHE A 92 2.42 -5.54 2.02
C PHE A 92 3.28 -5.95 3.21
N THR A 93 3.22 -5.18 4.29
CA THR A 93 3.81 -5.59 5.57
C THR A 93 2.87 -6.56 6.29
N ASP A 94 3.40 -7.32 7.25
CA ASP A 94 2.57 -8.22 8.07
C ASP A 94 1.53 -7.45 8.87
N ASP A 95 1.89 -6.27 9.42
CA ASP A 95 0.97 -5.38 10.13
C ASP A 95 -0.17 -4.87 9.23
N GLU A 96 0.14 -4.53 7.98
CA GLU A 96 -0.86 -4.11 7.00
C GLU A 96 -1.85 -5.23 6.68
N LEU A 97 -1.38 -6.47 6.56
CA LEU A 97 -2.25 -7.63 6.35
C LEU A 97 -3.07 -7.97 7.60
N GLU A 98 -2.50 -7.80 8.80
CA GLU A 98 -3.19 -8.02 10.06
C GLU A 98 -4.37 -7.05 10.23
N LEU A 99 -4.24 -5.79 9.80
CA LEU A 99 -5.33 -4.81 9.80
C LEU A 99 -6.54 -5.19 8.94
N LEU A 100 -6.38 -6.16 8.03
CA LEU A 100 -7.44 -6.64 7.15
C LEU A 100 -8.10 -7.92 7.66
N ARG A 101 -7.48 -8.59 8.65
CA ARG A 101 -8.03 -9.78 9.26
C ARG A 101 -9.18 -9.43 10.20
N PRO A 102 -10.13 -10.35 10.42
CA PRO A 102 -11.15 -10.17 11.44
C PRO A 102 -10.52 -9.85 12.79
N VAL A 103 -11.02 -8.81 13.47
CA VAL A 103 -10.55 -8.48 14.83
C VAL A 103 -10.94 -9.62 15.76
N HIS A 104 -9.94 -10.38 16.21
CA HIS A 104 -10.13 -11.29 17.34
C HIS A 104 -10.31 -10.46 18.61
N PRO A 105 -11.36 -10.70 19.42
CA PRO A 105 -11.55 -9.98 20.69
C PRO A 105 -10.44 -10.39 21.68
N GLY A 106 -9.28 -9.74 21.58
CA GLY A 106 -8.23 -9.71 22.59
C GLY A 106 -8.36 -8.46 23.48
N PRO A 107 -7.74 -8.43 24.67
CA PRO A 107 -7.77 -7.26 25.53
C PRO A 107 -7.18 -6.05 24.78
N GLY A 108 -8.01 -5.02 24.57
CA GLY A 108 -7.74 -3.90 23.68
C GLY A 108 -6.43 -3.17 23.99
N GLY A 109 -5.53 -3.12 23.01
CA GLY A 109 -4.32 -2.32 23.04
C GLY A 109 -4.60 -0.87 22.62
N ALA A 110 -3.84 0.06 23.19
CA ALA A 110 -3.80 1.46 22.74
C ALA A 110 -2.92 1.58 21.49
N PHE A 111 -3.33 2.42 20.53
CA PHE A 111 -2.54 2.75 19.34
C PHE A 111 -2.38 4.26 19.23
N SER A 112 -1.18 4.71 18.84
CA SER A 112 -0.85 6.12 18.65
C SER A 112 -0.73 6.43 17.17
N ILE A 113 -1.45 7.45 16.69
CA ILE A 113 -1.26 8.03 15.36
C ILE A 113 -0.43 9.30 15.54
N TRP A 114 0.77 9.32 14.97
CA TRP A 114 1.53 10.55 14.79
C TRP A 114 0.99 11.29 13.57
N THR A 115 0.58 12.54 13.76
CA THR A 115 0.30 13.47 12.66
C THR A 115 1.44 14.48 12.61
N VAL A 116 1.95 14.76 11.41
CA VAL A 116 2.95 15.81 11.14
C VAL A 116 2.28 17.10 10.70
#